data_AF-A0A7S0ALI3-F1
#
_entry.id   AF-A0A7S0ALI3-F1
#
_cell.length_a   1.000
_cell.length_b   1.000
_cell.length_c   1.000
_cell.angle_alpha   90.00
_cell.angle_beta   90.00
_cell.angle_gamma   90.00
#
_symmetry.space_group_name_H-M   'P 1'
#
loop_
_entity.id
_entity.type
_entity.pdbx_description
1 polymer ?
#
loop_
_entity_poly.entity_id
_entity_poly.type
_entity_poly.pdbx_seq_one_letter_code
_entity_poly.pdbx_strand_id
1 'polypeptide(L)'
;VNNASRTTSSVSSSVYEPEDASGTMATLEQQLFHHAVVTWVLLPVWVFVTASIRALAFVCTFGLHDLTLSMLVFMEVHHLYAETVAWASVKYLLAPREIAVLRQLGVLRRRRWLVFVGILEMLDLYTDLGFPFLARSCMEEHGDVTLHWRHWWLKVPVVGIVVDQVIKRLGFWGSSLLLTGGKVFLVGGLGLAQMYRHRRQRQALVDFTASGGCCPRIGGEVFVAWGDSARTSMMPSVEYLCEEIGLQRQYKLDLRGHGGSKDVRAAMQARFNAKFGKTTPEMAAQMEIQDIHEQEHIREIAVFENVLMLILNVFIGNVLQLWLQSNFFALAFDTMGMEAQVKVLVSMALSAAVGVADLREGARHGGTCGCIIALFIFCFLVVLC
;
A
#
# COMPACT_ATOMS: atom_id res chain seq x y z
N VAL A 1 -44.89 54.48 -9.74
CA VAL A 1 -44.78 53.03 -9.47
C VAL A 1 -43.93 52.44 -10.59
N ASN A 2 -42.62 52.32 -10.37
CA ASN A 2 -41.67 51.78 -11.35
C ASN A 2 -41.24 50.38 -10.89
N ASN A 3 -41.73 49.35 -11.59
CA ASN A 3 -41.29 47.97 -11.41
C ASN A 3 -39.88 47.82 -12.00
N ALA A 4 -38.87 47.92 -11.14
CA ALA A 4 -37.51 47.49 -11.46
C ALA A 4 -37.50 45.96 -11.55
N SER A 5 -37.48 45.44 -12.76
CA SER A 5 -37.22 44.03 -13.08
C SER A 5 -35.82 43.66 -12.60
N ARG A 6 -35.74 43.04 -11.42
CA ARG A 6 -34.52 42.46 -10.87
C ARG A 6 -34.16 41.25 -11.72
N THR A 7 -33.32 41.43 -12.73
CA THR A 7 -32.64 40.34 -13.42
C THR A 7 -31.79 39.60 -12.40
N THR A 8 -32.33 38.49 -11.88
CA THR A 8 -31.55 37.51 -11.15
C THR A 8 -30.57 36.89 -12.13
N SER A 9 -29.37 37.46 -12.21
CA SER A 9 -28.22 36.78 -12.80
C SER A 9 -28.12 35.43 -12.08
N SER A 10 -28.51 34.35 -12.76
CA SER A 10 -28.26 33.02 -12.27
C SER A 10 -26.74 32.93 -12.14
N VAL A 11 -26.27 32.98 -10.90
CA VAL A 11 -24.89 32.62 -10.59
C VAL A 11 -24.85 31.13 -10.88
N SER A 12 -24.58 30.80 -12.14
CA SER A 12 -24.15 29.50 -12.58
C SER A 12 -22.92 29.21 -11.72
N SER A 13 -23.13 28.55 -10.59
CA SER A 13 -22.07 27.86 -9.88
C SER A 13 -21.68 26.75 -10.84
N SER A 14 -20.76 27.05 -11.76
CA SER A 14 -20.20 26.07 -12.67
C SER A 14 -19.50 25.03 -11.79
N VAL A 15 -20.23 23.97 -11.46
CA VAL A 15 -19.69 22.78 -10.83
C VAL A 15 -18.59 22.32 -11.78
N TYR A 16 -17.36 22.28 -11.29
CA TYR A 16 -16.24 21.83 -12.09
C TYR A 16 -16.49 20.38 -12.47
N GLU A 17 -16.64 20.11 -13.76
CA GLU A 17 -16.70 18.79 -14.33
C GLU A 17 -15.46 18.60 -15.21
N PRO A 18 -14.64 17.56 -14.99
CA PRO A 18 -13.53 17.25 -15.89
C PRO A 18 -14.08 16.93 -17.28
N GLU A 19 -13.43 17.44 -18.33
CA GLU A 19 -13.88 17.25 -19.73
C GLU A 19 -13.99 15.77 -20.14
N ASP A 20 -13.17 14.89 -19.56
CA ASP A 20 -13.24 13.44 -19.74
C ASP A 20 -12.94 12.69 -18.44
N ALA A 21 -13.88 12.78 -17.50
CA ALA A 21 -13.78 12.06 -16.23
C ALA A 21 -13.73 10.53 -16.44
N SER A 22 -14.55 9.99 -17.35
CA SER A 22 -14.67 8.54 -17.56
C SER A 22 -13.40 7.90 -18.14
N GLY A 23 -12.79 8.52 -19.15
CA GLY A 23 -11.58 8.02 -19.78
C GLY A 23 -10.38 8.09 -18.84
N THR A 24 -10.26 9.20 -18.10
CA THR A 24 -9.21 9.36 -17.08
C THR A 24 -9.32 8.32 -15.97
N MET A 25 -10.55 8.11 -15.50
CA MET A 25 -10.86 7.10 -14.50
C MET A 25 -10.56 5.67 -14.95
N ALA A 26 -10.92 5.30 -16.19
CA ALA A 26 -10.61 3.99 -16.76
C ALA A 26 -9.09 3.80 -16.90
N THR A 27 -8.37 4.86 -17.30
CA THR A 27 -6.92 4.88 -17.40
C THR A 27 -6.28 4.64 -16.04
N LEU A 28 -6.72 5.35 -14.99
CA LEU A 28 -6.24 5.15 -13.62
C LEU A 28 -6.36 3.69 -13.17
N GLU A 29 -7.57 3.12 -13.28
CA GLU A 29 -7.81 1.75 -12.85
C GLU A 29 -7.00 0.73 -13.64
N GLN A 30 -6.85 0.96 -14.94
CA GLN A 30 -6.03 0.10 -15.77
C GLN A 30 -4.56 0.14 -15.34
N GLN A 31 -4.01 1.32 -15.03
CA GLN A 31 -2.62 1.43 -14.56
C GLN A 31 -2.40 0.75 -13.22
N LEU A 32 -3.29 0.98 -12.25
CA LEU A 32 -3.24 0.32 -10.94
C LEU A 32 -3.29 -1.21 -11.12
N PHE A 33 -4.28 -1.71 -11.88
CA PHE A 33 -4.48 -3.14 -12.09
C PHE A 33 -3.33 -3.79 -12.86
N HIS A 34 -2.86 -3.20 -13.96
CA HIS A 34 -1.74 -3.74 -14.72
C HIS A 34 -0.48 -3.83 -13.87
N HIS A 35 -0.17 -2.77 -13.11
CA HIS A 35 0.99 -2.78 -12.24
C HIS A 35 0.86 -3.83 -11.12
N ALA A 36 -0.31 -3.96 -10.51
CA ALA A 36 -0.57 -5.00 -9.51
C ALA A 36 -0.38 -6.41 -10.11
N VAL A 37 -0.82 -6.66 -11.34
CA VAL A 37 -0.58 -7.96 -12.03
C VAL A 37 0.92 -8.18 -12.29
N VAL A 38 1.64 -7.15 -12.70
CA VAL A 38 3.10 -7.22 -12.90
C VAL A 38 3.80 -7.58 -11.59
N THR A 39 3.45 -6.91 -10.49
CA THR A 39 4.06 -7.09 -9.17
C THR A 39 3.69 -8.41 -8.49
N TRP A 40 2.42 -8.82 -8.53
CA TRP A 40 1.95 -9.98 -7.76
C TRP A 40 1.85 -11.28 -8.56
N VAL A 41 1.92 -11.21 -9.89
CA VAL A 41 1.84 -12.41 -10.75
C VAL A 41 3.12 -12.56 -11.56
N LEU A 42 3.47 -11.56 -12.38
CA LEU A 42 4.59 -11.70 -13.31
C LEU A 42 5.94 -11.77 -12.58
N LEU A 43 6.13 -10.97 -11.52
CA LEU A 43 7.38 -10.97 -10.74
C LEU A 43 7.61 -12.30 -10.01
N PRO A 44 6.66 -12.88 -9.24
CA PRO A 44 6.84 -14.21 -8.66
C PRO A 44 7.08 -15.32 -9.70
N VAL A 45 6.35 -15.29 -10.82
CA VAL A 45 6.55 -16.25 -11.93
C VAL A 45 7.96 -16.11 -12.49
N TRP A 46 8.42 -14.87 -12.71
CA TRP A 46 9.77 -14.61 -13.18
C TRP A 46 10.82 -15.16 -12.22
N VAL A 47 10.71 -14.86 -10.92
CA VAL A 47 11.65 -15.36 -9.91
C VAL A 47 11.69 -16.90 -9.93
N PHE A 48 10.54 -17.55 -10.01
CA PHE A 48 10.46 -19.02 -10.12
C PHE A 48 11.13 -19.55 -11.39
N VAL A 49 10.93 -18.90 -12.54
CA VAL A 49 11.59 -19.24 -13.81
C VAL A 49 13.10 -19.06 -13.69
N THR A 50 13.59 -17.96 -13.12
CA THR A 50 15.03 -17.74 -12.92
C THR A 50 15.65 -18.78 -12.01
N ALA A 51 14.95 -19.19 -10.94
CA ALA A 51 15.40 -20.26 -10.06
C ALA A 51 15.42 -21.65 -10.73
N SER A 52 14.60 -21.85 -11.77
CA SER A 52 14.50 -23.13 -12.50
C SER A 52 15.53 -23.27 -13.62
N ILE A 53 16.03 -22.15 -14.16
CA ILE A 53 17.01 -22.14 -15.24
C ILE A 53 18.41 -22.06 -14.63
N ARG A 54 19.20 -23.14 -14.74
CA ARG A 54 20.55 -23.23 -14.11
C ARG A 54 21.48 -22.05 -14.43
N ALA A 55 21.39 -21.47 -15.63
CA ALA A 55 22.20 -20.32 -16.04
C ALA A 55 21.79 -18.98 -15.38
N LEU A 56 20.59 -18.93 -14.78
CA LEU A 56 20.00 -17.77 -14.12
C LEU A 56 19.73 -18.01 -12.64
N ALA A 57 20.01 -19.23 -12.14
CA ALA A 57 19.72 -19.63 -10.79
C ALA A 57 20.57 -18.84 -9.79
N PHE A 58 20.02 -18.66 -8.61
CA PHE A 58 20.75 -18.08 -7.49
C PHE A 58 21.92 -18.99 -7.13
N VAL A 59 23.08 -18.39 -6.85
CA VAL A 59 24.30 -19.12 -6.46
C VAL A 59 24.80 -18.59 -5.13
N CYS A 60 25.31 -19.45 -4.26
CA CYS A 60 25.73 -19.04 -2.91
C CYS A 60 26.92 -18.07 -2.90
N THR A 61 27.75 -18.07 -3.95
CA THR A 61 28.94 -17.22 -4.04
C THR A 61 28.62 -15.77 -4.38
N PHE A 62 27.81 -15.52 -5.40
CA PHE A 62 27.47 -14.17 -5.88
C PHE A 62 26.00 -13.76 -5.64
N GLY A 63 25.12 -14.69 -5.29
CA GLY A 63 23.70 -14.42 -5.05
C GLY A 63 22.92 -14.23 -6.35
N LEU A 64 22.51 -12.99 -6.62
CA LEU A 64 21.74 -12.57 -7.81
C LEU A 64 22.65 -12.33 -9.03
N HIS A 65 22.28 -12.87 -10.19
CA HIS A 65 22.96 -12.63 -11.47
C HIS A 65 22.68 -11.22 -12.05
N ASP A 66 23.61 -10.68 -12.86
CA ASP A 66 23.47 -9.36 -13.50
C ASP A 66 22.19 -9.21 -14.36
N LEU A 67 21.76 -10.29 -15.01
CA LEU A 67 20.52 -10.28 -15.79
C LEU A 67 19.29 -10.05 -14.91
N THR A 68 19.29 -10.60 -13.69
CA THR A 68 18.17 -10.41 -12.78
C THR A 68 18.13 -9.00 -12.22
N LEU A 69 19.30 -8.37 -12.00
CA LEU A 69 19.42 -6.94 -11.69
C LEU A 69 18.90 -6.06 -12.82
N SER A 70 19.18 -6.40 -14.08
CA SER A 70 18.67 -5.67 -15.25
C SER A 70 17.15 -5.72 -15.33
N MET A 71 16.55 -6.88 -15.02
CA MET A 71 15.10 -7.02 -14.93
C MET A 71 14.52 -6.20 -13.78
N LEU A 72 15.20 -6.17 -12.62
CA LEU A 72 14.79 -5.34 -11.49
C LEU A 72 14.75 -3.86 -11.87
N VAL A 73 15.76 -3.35 -12.58
CA VAL A 73 15.76 -1.98 -13.10
C VAL A 73 14.58 -1.74 -14.05
N PHE A 74 14.25 -2.69 -14.93
CA PHE A 74 13.09 -2.57 -15.81
C PHE A 74 11.77 -2.52 -15.04
N MET A 75 11.63 -3.33 -13.99
CA MET A 75 10.47 -3.33 -13.09
C MET A 75 10.30 -1.99 -12.36
N GLU A 76 11.40 -1.42 -11.86
CA GLU A 76 11.39 -0.09 -11.21
C GLU A 76 11.03 1.04 -12.18
N VAL A 77 11.53 0.97 -13.42
CA VAL A 77 11.14 1.93 -14.47
C VAL A 77 9.65 1.82 -14.78
N HIS A 78 9.14 0.58 -14.88
CA HIS A 78 7.71 0.34 -15.06
C HIS A 78 6.89 0.87 -13.87
N HIS A 79 7.35 0.66 -12.63
CA HIS A 79 6.75 1.20 -11.41
C HIS A 79 6.63 2.72 -11.44
N LEU A 80 7.76 3.41 -11.66
CA LEU A 80 7.82 4.87 -11.72
C LEU A 80 6.91 5.43 -12.81
N TYR A 81 6.87 4.78 -13.97
CA TYR A 81 5.96 5.15 -15.05
C TYR A 81 4.50 5.01 -14.63
N ALA A 82 4.11 3.82 -14.13
CA ALA A 82 2.74 3.53 -13.75
C ALA A 82 2.25 4.45 -12.63
N GLU A 83 3.06 4.68 -11.59
CA GLU A 83 2.75 5.59 -10.49
C GLU A 83 2.64 7.05 -10.97
N THR A 84 3.51 7.47 -11.89
CA THR A 84 3.46 8.82 -12.46
C THR A 84 2.18 9.07 -13.25
N VAL A 85 1.77 8.10 -14.08
CA VAL A 85 0.52 8.18 -14.85
C VAL A 85 -0.69 8.14 -13.90
N ALA A 86 -0.72 7.21 -12.95
CA ALA A 86 -1.80 7.10 -11.97
C ALA A 86 -1.95 8.40 -11.16
N TRP A 87 -0.85 8.96 -10.66
CA TRP A 87 -0.85 10.25 -9.96
C TRP A 87 -1.39 11.40 -10.82
N ALA A 88 -1.00 11.45 -12.10
CA ALA A 88 -1.50 12.47 -13.02
C ALA A 88 -3.01 12.32 -13.27
N SER A 89 -3.49 11.09 -13.46
CA SER A 89 -4.90 10.77 -13.64
C SER A 89 -5.73 11.18 -12.42
N VAL A 90 -5.29 10.83 -11.20
CA VAL A 90 -5.98 11.27 -9.97
C VAL A 90 -6.05 12.78 -9.91
N LYS A 91 -4.93 13.48 -10.16
CA LYS A 91 -4.91 14.96 -10.14
C LYS A 91 -5.84 15.59 -11.17
N TYR A 92 -5.99 15.00 -12.35
CA TYR A 92 -6.88 15.51 -13.40
C TYR A 92 -8.36 15.44 -13.00
N LEU A 93 -8.73 14.45 -12.18
CA LEU A 93 -10.08 14.29 -11.63
C LEU A 93 -10.40 15.28 -10.48
N LEU A 94 -9.44 16.10 -10.06
CA LEU A 94 -9.61 17.06 -8.97
C LEU A 94 -9.94 18.45 -9.50
N ALA A 95 -10.84 19.14 -8.80
CA ALA A 95 -11.10 20.54 -9.07
C ALA A 95 -9.87 21.40 -8.67
N PRO A 96 -9.63 22.54 -9.33
CA PRO A 96 -8.52 23.44 -8.99
C PRO A 96 -8.49 23.85 -7.51
N ARG A 97 -9.68 23.98 -6.89
CA ARG A 97 -9.81 24.29 -5.45
C ARG A 97 -9.33 23.15 -4.56
N GLU A 98 -9.63 21.90 -4.92
CA GLU A 98 -9.19 20.71 -4.17
C GLU A 98 -7.66 20.58 -4.26
N ILE A 99 -7.07 20.84 -5.43
CA ILE A 99 -5.61 20.86 -5.60
C ILE A 99 -4.96 21.93 -4.71
N ALA A 100 -5.57 23.11 -4.57
CA ALA A 100 -5.07 24.16 -3.68
C ALA A 100 -5.10 23.73 -2.20
N VAL A 101 -6.18 23.07 -1.77
CA VAL A 101 -6.28 22.49 -0.42
C VAL A 101 -5.20 21.43 -0.20
N LEU A 102 -5.04 20.47 -1.11
CA LEU A 102 -3.99 19.45 -1.02
C LEU A 102 -2.57 20.03 -0.97
N ARG A 103 -2.33 21.13 -1.68
CA ARG A 103 -1.06 21.85 -1.62
C ARG A 103 -0.82 22.42 -0.22
N GLN A 104 -1.84 23.04 0.40
CA GLN A 104 -1.76 23.58 1.76
C GLN A 104 -1.59 22.47 2.81
N LEU A 105 -2.21 21.31 2.60
CA LEU A 105 -2.05 20.14 3.45
C LEU A 105 -0.67 19.48 3.33
N GLY A 106 0.13 19.86 2.33
CA GLY A 106 1.48 19.32 2.10
C GLY A 106 1.49 17.98 1.36
N VAL A 107 0.34 17.49 0.88
CA VAL A 107 0.22 16.20 0.18
C VAL A 107 1.13 16.16 -1.06
N LEU A 108 1.11 17.24 -1.85
CA LEU A 108 1.94 17.35 -3.06
C LEU A 108 3.44 17.41 -2.75
N ARG A 109 3.83 17.90 -1.56
CA ARG A 109 5.24 17.98 -1.14
C ARG A 109 5.78 16.63 -0.69
N ARG A 110 4.92 15.80 -0.07
CA ARG A 110 5.28 14.45 0.40
C ARG A 110 5.48 13.44 -0.73
N ARG A 111 4.94 13.70 -1.92
CA ARG A 111 5.03 12.80 -3.09
C ARG A 111 6.43 12.21 -3.31
N ARG A 112 7.50 13.04 -3.31
CA ARG A 112 8.86 12.56 -3.60
C ARG A 112 9.35 11.50 -2.63
N TRP A 113 9.01 11.66 -1.35
CA TRP A 113 9.35 10.69 -0.33
C TRP A 113 8.55 9.41 -0.51
N LEU A 114 7.24 9.53 -0.79
CA LEU A 114 6.38 8.36 -1.00
C LEU A 114 6.78 7.55 -2.24
N VAL A 115 7.10 8.20 -3.36
CA VAL A 115 7.63 7.51 -4.56
C VAL A 115 8.92 6.74 -4.22
N PHE A 116 9.79 7.32 -3.39
CA PHE A 116 10.99 6.61 -2.94
C PHE A 116 10.66 5.40 -2.06
N VAL A 117 9.66 5.51 -1.17
CA VAL A 117 9.17 4.37 -0.39
C VAL A 117 8.63 3.26 -1.31
N GLY A 118 7.87 3.60 -2.36
CA GLY A 118 7.36 2.63 -3.34
C GLY A 118 8.47 1.85 -4.08
N ILE A 119 9.57 2.55 -4.43
CA ILE A 119 10.78 1.88 -4.96
C ILE A 119 11.36 0.90 -3.93
N LEU A 120 11.53 1.33 -2.66
CA LEU A 120 12.08 0.46 -1.62
C LEU A 120 11.20 -0.76 -1.37
N GLU A 121 9.88 -0.60 -1.35
CA GLU A 121 8.90 -1.66 -1.23
C GLU A 121 9.01 -2.69 -2.37
N MET A 122 9.16 -2.24 -3.62
CA MET A 122 9.34 -3.15 -4.77
C MET A 122 10.67 -3.91 -4.69
N LEU A 123 11.77 -3.23 -4.35
CA LEU A 123 13.07 -3.85 -4.16
C LEU A 123 13.03 -4.90 -3.04
N ASP A 124 12.37 -4.58 -1.92
CA ASP A 124 12.18 -5.47 -0.77
C ASP A 124 11.42 -6.74 -1.19
N LEU A 125 10.26 -6.58 -1.84
CA LEU A 125 9.47 -7.69 -2.36
C LEU A 125 10.29 -8.58 -3.30
N TYR A 126 11.09 -8.01 -4.19
CA TYR A 126 11.94 -8.79 -5.07
C TYR A 126 12.96 -9.62 -4.29
N THR A 127 13.62 -9.03 -3.29
CA THR A 127 14.60 -9.75 -2.47
C THR A 127 13.95 -10.84 -1.63
N ASP A 128 12.75 -10.60 -1.09
CA ASP A 128 11.95 -11.61 -0.37
C ASP A 128 11.58 -12.80 -1.25
N LEU A 129 11.26 -12.55 -2.52
CA LEU A 129 10.95 -13.59 -3.51
C LEU A 129 12.19 -14.41 -3.86
N GLY A 130 13.35 -13.77 -3.99
CA GLY A 130 14.61 -14.44 -4.32
C GLY A 130 15.22 -15.22 -3.16
N PHE A 131 15.03 -14.76 -1.93
CA PHE A 131 15.67 -15.30 -0.73
C PHE A 131 15.49 -16.82 -0.53
N PRO A 132 14.28 -17.42 -0.68
CA PRO A 132 14.12 -18.87 -0.55
C PRO A 132 15.02 -19.66 -1.51
N PHE A 133 15.23 -19.17 -2.73
CA PHE A 133 16.04 -19.84 -3.74
C PHE A 133 17.53 -19.65 -3.51
N LEU A 134 17.94 -18.48 -2.99
CA LEU A 134 19.29 -18.26 -2.50
C LEU A 134 19.61 -19.22 -1.33
N ALA A 135 18.70 -19.33 -0.36
CA ALA A 135 18.86 -20.23 0.77
C ALA A 135 18.98 -21.69 0.32
N ARG A 136 18.16 -22.10 -0.65
CA ARG A 136 18.26 -23.43 -1.27
C ARG A 136 19.64 -23.68 -1.89
N SER A 137 20.16 -22.75 -2.69
CA SER A 137 21.46 -22.90 -3.34
C SER A 137 22.60 -23.06 -2.33
N CYS A 138 22.62 -22.22 -1.29
CA CYS A 138 23.64 -22.32 -0.24
C CYS A 138 23.56 -23.63 0.55
N MET A 139 22.36 -24.15 0.79
CA MET A 139 22.19 -25.43 1.46
C MET A 139 22.66 -26.62 0.61
N GLU A 140 22.41 -26.57 -0.71
CA GLU A 140 22.90 -27.59 -1.65
C GLU A 140 24.44 -27.61 -1.71
N GLU A 141 25.11 -26.46 -1.54
CA GLU A 141 26.57 -26.33 -1.62
C GLU A 141 27.30 -26.60 -0.29
N HIS A 142 26.79 -26.10 0.84
CA HIS A 142 27.52 -26.08 2.12
C HIS A 142 26.86 -26.87 3.26
N GLY A 143 25.79 -27.63 2.97
CA GLY A 143 25.16 -28.52 3.93
C GLY A 143 24.02 -27.90 4.73
N ASP A 144 23.56 -28.65 5.73
CA ASP A 144 22.17 -28.59 6.16
C ASP A 144 21.92 -27.54 7.27
N VAL A 145 21.83 -26.26 6.88
CA VAL A 145 21.32 -25.14 7.71
C VAL A 145 20.03 -25.54 8.43
N THR A 146 19.21 -26.35 7.76
CA THR A 146 18.00 -26.97 8.32
C THR A 146 18.25 -27.67 9.65
N LEU A 147 19.31 -28.47 9.77
CA LEU A 147 19.54 -29.32 10.94
C LEU A 147 19.85 -28.46 12.17
N HIS A 148 20.68 -27.43 12.01
CA HIS A 148 20.98 -26.46 13.05
C HIS A 148 19.72 -25.69 13.46
N TRP A 149 18.95 -25.20 12.48
CA TRP A 149 17.73 -24.44 12.75
C TRP A 149 16.66 -25.28 13.47
N ARG A 150 16.50 -26.56 13.10
CA ARG A 150 15.64 -27.52 13.81
C ARG A 150 16.06 -27.73 15.25
N HIS A 151 17.35 -27.89 15.50
CA HIS A 151 17.87 -28.08 16.85
C HIS A 151 17.53 -26.90 17.78
N TRP A 152 17.55 -25.67 17.27
CA TRP A 152 17.12 -24.48 18.03
C TRP A 152 15.62 -24.47 18.29
N TRP A 153 14.80 -24.81 17.29
CA TRP A 153 13.35 -24.86 17.45
C TRP A 153 12.89 -25.91 18.47
N LEU A 154 13.56 -27.04 18.59
CA LEU A 154 13.24 -28.06 19.60
C LEU A 154 13.42 -27.56 21.05
N LYS A 155 14.15 -26.47 21.28
CA LYS A 155 14.29 -25.83 22.60
C LYS A 155 13.11 -24.93 22.95
N VAL A 156 12.27 -24.55 21.97
CA VAL A 156 11.09 -23.70 22.19
C VAL A 156 9.92 -24.58 22.65
N PRO A 157 9.39 -24.38 23.86
CA PRO A 157 8.32 -25.22 24.39
C PRO A 157 7.04 -25.06 23.56
N VAL A 158 6.29 -26.16 23.40
CA VAL A 158 4.99 -26.25 22.69
C VAL A 158 5.08 -25.99 21.18
N VAL A 159 5.49 -24.79 20.77
CA VAL A 159 5.54 -24.37 19.37
C VAL A 159 6.67 -25.07 18.61
N GLY A 160 7.79 -25.34 19.28
CA GLY A 160 8.98 -25.94 18.69
C GLY A 160 8.75 -27.30 18.04
N ILE A 161 7.87 -28.13 18.60
CA ILE A 161 7.55 -29.45 18.04
C ILE A 161 6.81 -29.30 16.71
N VAL A 162 5.82 -28.42 16.65
CA VAL A 162 5.04 -28.18 15.43
C VAL A 162 5.94 -27.61 14.35
N VAL A 163 6.75 -26.62 14.71
CA VAL A 163 7.69 -25.98 13.78
C VAL A 163 8.77 -26.97 13.30
N ASP A 164 9.33 -27.82 14.18
CA ASP A 164 10.25 -28.89 13.77
C ASP A 164 9.62 -29.83 12.73
N GLN A 165 8.35 -30.21 12.89
CA GLN A 165 7.68 -31.07 11.90
C GLN A 165 7.54 -30.38 10.53
N VAL A 166 7.27 -29.07 10.51
CA VAL A 166 7.23 -28.28 9.28
C VAL A 166 8.62 -28.21 8.65
N ILE A 167 9.64 -27.84 9.43
CA ILE A 167 11.02 -27.71 8.94
C ILE A 167 11.58 -29.06 8.48
N LYS A 168 11.23 -30.16 9.15
CA LYS A 168 11.64 -31.51 8.75
C LYS A 168 11.11 -31.89 7.36
N ARG A 169 9.92 -31.40 6.99
CA ARG A 169 9.30 -31.69 5.69
C ARG A 169 9.75 -30.74 4.60
N LEU A 170 9.84 -29.45 4.91
CA LEU A 170 10.08 -28.39 3.92
C LEU A 170 11.54 -27.95 3.84
N GLY A 171 12.35 -28.27 4.85
CA GLY A 171 13.65 -27.64 5.06
C GLY A 171 13.53 -26.17 5.46
N PHE A 172 14.69 -25.52 5.64
CA PHE A 172 14.73 -24.07 5.86
C PHE A 172 14.16 -23.30 4.66
N TRP A 173 14.68 -23.58 3.45
CA TRP A 173 14.30 -22.88 2.23
C TRP A 173 12.80 -23.03 1.90
N GLY A 174 12.22 -24.22 2.09
CA GLY A 174 10.79 -24.44 1.82
C GLY A 174 9.89 -23.75 2.84
N SER A 175 10.36 -23.58 4.09
CA SER A 175 9.64 -22.79 5.10
C SER A 175 9.62 -21.30 4.75
N SER A 176 10.74 -20.78 4.25
CA SER A 176 10.82 -19.41 3.72
C SER A 176 9.95 -19.23 2.48
N LEU A 177 9.97 -20.19 1.54
CA LEU A 177 9.11 -20.18 0.36
C LEU A 177 7.62 -20.19 0.74
N LEU A 178 7.24 -20.97 1.75
CA LEU A 178 5.85 -20.99 2.25
C LEU A 178 5.44 -19.63 2.81
N LEU A 179 6.31 -18.95 3.56
CA LEU A 179 6.05 -17.62 4.11
C LEU A 179 5.91 -16.59 2.98
N THR A 180 6.87 -16.54 2.05
CA THR A 180 6.85 -15.59 0.93
C THR A 180 5.69 -15.86 -0.01
N GLY A 181 5.44 -17.13 -0.35
CA GLY A 181 4.30 -17.54 -1.18
C GLY A 181 2.96 -17.23 -0.50
N GLY A 182 2.89 -17.40 0.82
CA GLY A 182 1.75 -16.98 1.63
C GLY A 182 1.50 -15.46 1.54
N LYS A 183 2.55 -14.64 1.68
CA LYS A 183 2.48 -13.16 1.49
C LYS A 183 1.92 -12.82 0.11
N VAL A 184 2.49 -13.38 -0.96
CA VAL A 184 2.04 -13.14 -2.35
C VAL A 184 0.58 -13.54 -2.55
N PHE A 185 0.18 -14.71 -2.05
CA PHE A 185 -1.19 -15.20 -2.19
C PHE A 185 -2.20 -14.36 -1.40
N LEU A 186 -1.89 -14.05 -0.14
CA LEU A 186 -2.79 -13.31 0.73
C LEU A 186 -2.86 -11.84 0.35
N VAL A 187 -1.73 -11.16 0.19
CA VAL A 187 -1.70 -9.72 -0.11
C VAL A 187 -2.04 -9.49 -1.59
N GLY A 188 -1.28 -10.13 -2.49
CA GLY A 188 -1.47 -9.97 -3.93
C GLY A 188 -2.76 -10.57 -4.45
N GLY A 189 -3.08 -11.80 -4.04
CA GLY A 189 -4.28 -12.50 -4.51
C GLY A 189 -5.58 -11.86 -4.02
N LEU A 190 -5.68 -11.53 -2.73
CA LEU A 190 -6.88 -10.85 -2.21
C LEU A 190 -6.99 -9.42 -2.74
N GLY A 191 -5.87 -8.68 -2.84
CA GLY A 191 -5.85 -7.34 -3.41
C GLY A 191 -6.32 -7.31 -4.87
N LEU A 192 -5.80 -8.20 -5.73
CA LEU A 192 -6.26 -8.32 -7.12
C LEU A 192 -7.75 -8.68 -7.22
N ALA A 193 -8.24 -9.57 -6.35
CA ALA A 193 -9.66 -9.92 -6.30
C ALA A 193 -10.53 -8.73 -5.87
N GLN A 194 -10.07 -7.92 -4.91
CA GLN A 194 -10.72 -6.69 -4.48
C GLN A 194 -10.76 -5.64 -5.60
N MET A 195 -9.63 -5.40 -6.28
CA MET A 195 -9.55 -4.49 -7.42
C MET A 195 -10.52 -4.90 -8.54
N TYR A 196 -10.61 -6.19 -8.84
CA TYR A 196 -11.56 -6.71 -9.82
C TYR A 196 -13.03 -6.47 -9.42
N ARG A 197 -13.35 -6.66 -8.13
CA ARG A 197 -14.69 -6.37 -7.58
C ARG A 197 -15.03 -4.88 -7.66
N HIS A 198 -14.10 -3.99 -7.26
CA HIS A 198 -14.28 -2.54 -7.33
C HIS A 198 -14.53 -2.09 -8.77
N ARG A 199 -13.73 -2.58 -9.72
CA ARG A 199 -13.93 -2.28 -11.15
C ARG A 199 -15.30 -2.72 -11.65
N ARG A 200 -15.78 -3.91 -11.25
CA ARG A 200 -17.10 -4.41 -11.65
C ARG A 200 -18.25 -3.59 -11.06
N GLN A 201 -18.19 -3.25 -9.77
CA GLN A 201 -19.19 -2.40 -9.11
C GLN A 201 -19.25 -1.03 -9.79
N ARG A 202 -18.10 -0.48 -10.15
CA ARG A 202 -18.02 0.82 -10.78
C ARG A 202 -18.51 0.83 -12.22
N GLN A 203 -18.25 -0.22 -12.99
CA GLN A 203 -18.81 -0.34 -14.34
C GLN A 203 -20.34 -0.26 -14.30
N ALA A 204 -20.99 -0.91 -13.34
CA ALA A 204 -22.44 -0.81 -13.17
C ALA A 204 -22.93 0.62 -12.89
N LEU A 205 -22.15 1.43 -12.16
CA LEU A 205 -22.46 2.84 -11.91
C LEU A 205 -22.27 3.72 -13.16
N VAL A 206 -21.22 3.45 -13.94
CA VAL A 206 -20.98 4.12 -15.23
C VAL A 206 -22.11 3.82 -16.20
N ASP A 207 -22.53 2.56 -16.30
CA ASP A 207 -23.62 2.12 -17.18
C ASP A 207 -24.97 2.78 -16.76
N PHE A 208 -25.23 2.89 -15.46
CA PHE A 208 -26.39 3.62 -14.94
C PHE A 208 -26.35 5.11 -15.32
N THR A 209 -25.19 5.75 -15.20
CA THR A 209 -25.02 7.16 -15.58
C THR A 209 -25.22 7.35 -17.09
N ALA A 210 -24.68 6.44 -17.91
CA ALA A 210 -24.83 6.45 -19.37
C ALA A 210 -26.30 6.34 -19.82
N SER A 211 -27.18 5.74 -19.00
CA SER A 211 -28.63 5.67 -19.25
C SER A 211 -29.41 6.98 -19.01
N GLY A 212 -28.74 8.11 -18.83
CA GLY A 212 -29.37 9.43 -18.66
C GLY A 212 -29.43 9.91 -17.20
N GLY A 213 -28.72 9.25 -16.28
CA GLY A 213 -28.47 9.80 -14.95
C GLY A 213 -27.59 11.05 -15.05
N CYS A 214 -27.88 12.08 -14.27
CA CYS A 214 -26.94 13.21 -14.12
C CYS A 214 -25.61 12.66 -13.61
N CYS A 215 -24.49 13.06 -14.23
CA CYS A 215 -23.16 12.57 -13.87
C CYS A 215 -22.87 12.93 -12.40
N PRO A 216 -22.91 11.96 -11.47
CA PRO A 216 -22.70 12.28 -10.07
C PRO A 216 -21.25 12.70 -9.90
N ARG A 217 -21.02 13.79 -9.16
CA ARG A 217 -19.68 14.14 -8.66
C ARG A 217 -19.05 12.88 -8.07
N ILE A 218 -17.83 12.53 -8.49
CA ILE A 218 -17.12 11.34 -7.99
C ILE A 218 -17.04 11.43 -6.46
N GLY A 219 -17.71 10.49 -5.78
CA GLY A 219 -17.77 10.44 -4.32
C GLY A 219 -16.42 10.10 -3.69
N GLY A 220 -16.29 10.38 -2.40
CA GLY A 220 -15.06 10.12 -1.65
C GLY A 220 -14.74 8.62 -1.55
N GLU A 221 -15.76 7.78 -1.49
CA GLU A 221 -15.70 6.32 -1.46
C GLU A 221 -14.96 5.74 -2.67
N VAL A 222 -15.09 6.35 -3.85
CA VAL A 222 -14.38 5.92 -5.06
C VAL A 222 -12.88 6.20 -4.93
N PHE A 223 -12.50 7.33 -4.33
CA PHE A 223 -11.09 7.64 -4.08
C PHE A 223 -10.51 6.72 -3.01
N VAL A 224 -11.25 6.39 -1.95
CA VAL A 224 -10.81 5.41 -0.94
C VAL A 224 -10.54 4.06 -1.61
N ALA A 225 -11.47 3.56 -2.44
CA ALA A 225 -11.30 2.31 -3.18
C ALA A 225 -10.10 2.32 -4.16
N TRP A 226 -9.78 3.47 -4.76
CA TRP A 226 -8.54 3.64 -5.54
C TRP A 226 -7.30 3.74 -4.65
N GLY A 227 -7.42 4.26 -3.42
CA GLY A 227 -6.38 4.22 -2.40
C GLY A 227 -5.99 2.78 -2.09
N ASP A 228 -6.97 1.92 -1.80
CA ASP A 228 -6.73 0.50 -1.52
C ASP A 228 -6.13 -0.24 -2.72
N SER A 229 -6.60 0.12 -3.92
CA SER A 229 -6.06 -0.38 -5.18
C SER A 229 -4.60 0.05 -5.37
N ALA A 230 -4.27 1.32 -5.07
CA ALA A 230 -2.92 1.85 -5.16
C ALA A 230 -1.99 1.22 -4.11
N ARG A 231 -2.47 0.98 -2.89
CA ARG A 231 -1.76 0.22 -1.85
C ARG A 231 -1.43 -1.19 -2.33
N THR A 232 -2.41 -1.89 -2.92
CA THR A 232 -2.18 -3.20 -3.53
C THR A 232 -1.14 -3.12 -4.65
N SER A 233 -1.15 -2.04 -5.44
CA SER A 233 -0.15 -1.78 -6.47
C SER A 233 1.19 -1.24 -5.92
N MET A 234 1.41 -1.19 -4.60
CA MET A 234 2.62 -0.63 -3.97
C MET A 234 2.93 0.81 -4.43
N MET A 235 1.90 1.63 -4.64
CA MET A 235 1.99 3.02 -5.09
C MET A 235 1.62 4.00 -3.96
N PRO A 236 2.46 4.15 -2.92
CA PRO A 236 2.12 4.89 -1.72
C PRO A 236 1.84 6.38 -1.98
N SER A 237 2.38 6.99 -3.04
CA SER A 237 2.05 8.38 -3.34
C SER A 237 0.63 8.53 -3.87
N VAL A 238 0.18 7.60 -4.72
CA VAL A 238 -1.18 7.59 -5.27
C VAL A 238 -2.19 7.24 -4.17
N GLU A 239 -1.87 6.24 -3.35
CA GLU A 239 -2.64 5.88 -2.16
C GLU A 239 -2.89 7.10 -1.27
N TYR A 240 -1.81 7.76 -0.81
CA TYR A 240 -1.92 8.90 0.09
C TYR A 240 -2.72 10.07 -0.51
N LEU A 241 -2.60 10.31 -1.82
CA LEU A 241 -3.39 11.33 -2.53
C LEU A 241 -4.88 10.97 -2.55
N CYS A 242 -5.19 9.71 -2.86
CA CYS A 242 -6.54 9.18 -2.93
C CYS A 242 -7.22 9.21 -1.55
N GLU A 243 -6.55 8.75 -0.50
CA GLU A 243 -7.07 8.79 0.87
C GLU A 243 -7.38 10.22 1.33
N GLU A 244 -6.44 11.15 1.14
CA GLU A 244 -6.65 12.55 1.54
C GLU A 244 -7.82 13.19 0.79
N ILE A 245 -7.99 12.90 -0.51
CA ILE A 245 -9.16 13.37 -1.26
C ILE A 245 -10.45 12.67 -0.84
N GLY A 246 -10.40 11.37 -0.60
CA GLY A 246 -11.53 10.60 -0.06
C GLY A 246 -12.04 11.24 1.22
N LEU A 247 -11.12 11.52 2.16
CA LEU A 247 -11.42 12.27 3.38
C LEU A 247 -12.00 13.65 3.07
N GLN A 248 -11.43 14.45 2.17
CA GLN A 248 -12.00 15.77 1.86
C GLN A 248 -13.41 15.70 1.24
N ARG A 249 -13.72 14.64 0.49
CA ARG A 249 -14.99 14.48 -0.23
C ARG A 249 -16.11 13.79 0.57
N GLN A 250 -15.80 13.19 1.73
CA GLN A 250 -16.80 12.67 2.69
C GLN A 250 -17.76 13.76 3.19
N TYR A 251 -17.35 15.03 3.11
CA TYR A 251 -18.16 16.15 3.58
C TYR A 251 -19.12 16.60 2.48
N LYS A 252 -20.38 16.14 2.57
CA LYS A 252 -21.48 16.63 1.73
C LYS A 252 -21.76 18.08 2.09
N LEU A 253 -21.32 18.99 1.23
CA LEU A 253 -21.81 20.36 1.24
C LEU A 253 -23.28 20.34 0.87
N ASP A 254 -24.19 20.45 1.84
CA ASP A 254 -25.60 20.68 1.56
C ASP A 254 -25.82 22.13 1.08
N LEU A 255 -25.52 22.36 -0.20
CA LEU A 255 -25.72 23.65 -0.87
C LEU A 255 -27.21 23.93 -1.15
N ARG A 256 -28.11 22.96 -0.93
CA ARG A 256 -29.54 23.12 -1.22
C ARG A 256 -30.31 23.80 -0.08
N GLY A 257 -29.78 23.83 1.14
CA GLY A 257 -30.32 24.65 2.21
C GLY A 257 -30.15 26.15 1.94
N HIS A 258 -31.22 26.96 2.07
CA HIS A 258 -31.28 28.41 1.80
C HIS A 258 -30.29 29.32 2.59
N GLY A 259 -29.25 28.77 3.25
CA GLY A 259 -28.14 29.48 3.89
C GLY A 259 -26.73 29.00 3.48
N GLY A 260 -26.61 28.00 2.60
CA GLY A 260 -25.46 27.09 2.46
C GLY A 260 -24.10 27.62 1.98
N SER A 261 -23.88 28.93 1.77
CA SER A 261 -22.55 29.43 1.37
C SER A 261 -21.69 29.92 2.54
N LYS A 262 -22.30 30.48 3.59
CA LYS A 262 -21.56 30.99 4.76
C LYS A 262 -21.06 29.86 5.66
N ASP A 263 -21.87 28.83 5.83
CA ASP A 263 -21.56 27.70 6.73
C ASP A 263 -20.40 26.85 6.20
N VAL A 264 -20.27 26.73 4.88
CA VAL A 264 -19.18 25.98 4.22
C VAL A 264 -17.82 26.62 4.48
N ARG A 265 -17.72 27.95 4.32
CA ARG A 265 -16.47 28.65 4.60
C ARG A 265 -16.14 28.59 6.08
N ALA A 266 -17.15 28.66 6.95
CA ALA A 266 -16.97 28.52 8.39
C ALA A 266 -16.46 27.13 8.76
N ALA A 267 -17.05 26.05 8.23
CA ALA A 267 -16.62 24.68 8.47
C ALA A 267 -15.20 24.42 7.94
N MET A 268 -14.89 24.85 6.72
CA MET A 268 -13.54 24.72 6.15
C MET A 268 -12.50 25.53 6.94
N GLN A 269 -12.86 26.74 7.39
CA GLN A 269 -12.00 27.56 8.24
C GLN A 269 -11.82 26.91 9.62
N ALA A 270 -12.85 26.29 10.18
CA ALA A 270 -12.79 25.58 11.45
C ALA A 270 -11.85 24.37 11.39
N ARG A 271 -11.87 23.58 10.30
CA ARG A 271 -10.87 22.51 10.05
C ARG A 271 -9.46 23.05 10.06
N PHE A 272 -9.24 24.12 9.30
CA PHE A 272 -7.94 24.74 9.18
C PHE A 272 -7.48 25.20 10.57
N ASN A 273 -8.34 25.92 11.28
CA ASN A 273 -8.06 26.38 12.64
C ASN A 273 -7.75 25.21 13.58
N ALA A 274 -8.48 24.10 13.52
CA ALA A 274 -8.19 22.91 14.32
C ALA A 274 -6.80 22.32 14.04
N LYS A 275 -6.41 22.22 12.76
CA LYS A 275 -5.10 21.70 12.35
C LYS A 275 -3.94 22.62 12.80
N PHE A 276 -4.19 23.92 12.92
CA PHE A 276 -3.23 24.91 13.45
C PHE A 276 -3.37 25.15 14.96
N GLY A 277 -4.14 24.33 15.68
CA GLY A 277 -4.34 24.44 17.13
C GLY A 277 -5.12 25.68 17.59
N LYS A 278 -5.79 26.39 16.67
CA LYS A 278 -6.61 27.58 16.94
C LYS A 278 -8.03 27.23 17.39
N THR A 279 -8.48 26.00 17.18
CA THR A 279 -9.81 25.51 17.58
C THR A 279 -9.66 24.05 18.00
N THR A 280 -10.53 23.53 18.86
CA THR A 280 -10.51 22.10 19.19
C THR A 280 -11.05 21.27 18.02
N PRO A 281 -10.55 20.03 17.81
CA PRO A 281 -11.07 19.14 16.78
C PRO A 281 -12.59 18.90 16.91
N GLU A 282 -13.09 18.84 18.15
CA GLU A 282 -14.50 18.63 18.47
C GLU A 282 -15.39 19.79 18.00
N MET A 283 -14.96 21.04 18.23
CA MET A 283 -15.71 22.22 17.76
C MET A 283 -15.71 22.33 16.24
N ALA A 284 -14.62 21.92 15.57
CA ALA A 284 -14.58 21.85 14.11
C ALA A 284 -15.55 20.78 13.57
N ALA A 285 -15.61 19.61 14.23
CA ALA A 285 -16.51 18.53 13.86
C ALA A 285 -17.99 18.91 14.03
N GLN A 286 -18.35 19.66 15.08
CA GLN A 286 -19.73 20.12 15.30
C GLN A 286 -20.25 21.09 14.22
N MET A 287 -19.35 21.80 13.52
CA MET A 287 -19.71 22.71 12.43
C MET A 287 -19.84 22.01 11.08
N GLU A 288 -19.56 20.71 11.01
CA GLU A 288 -19.66 19.92 9.79
C GLU A 288 -20.98 19.14 9.79
N ILE A 289 -21.82 19.38 8.79
CA ILE A 289 -22.96 18.49 8.51
C ILE A 289 -22.37 17.21 7.94
N GLN A 290 -22.15 16.23 8.80
CA GLN A 290 -21.62 14.92 8.44
C GLN A 290 -22.76 13.92 8.23
N ASP A 291 -22.63 13.10 7.21
CA ASP A 291 -23.40 11.86 7.10
C ASP A 291 -22.77 10.86 8.09
N ILE A 292 -23.13 10.99 9.36
CA ILE A 292 -22.50 10.26 10.48
C ILE A 292 -22.47 8.76 10.21
N HIS A 293 -23.55 8.22 9.62
CA HIS A 293 -23.67 6.80 9.32
C HIS A 293 -22.70 6.35 8.22
N GLU A 294 -22.52 7.14 7.17
CA GLU A 294 -21.56 6.84 6.10
C GLU A 294 -20.12 6.87 6.65
N GLN A 295 -19.81 7.84 7.51
CA GLN A 295 -18.50 7.99 8.12
C GLN A 295 -18.15 6.86 9.10
N GLU A 296 -19.10 6.44 9.94
CA GLU A 296 -18.91 5.32 10.86
C GLU A 296 -18.62 4.03 10.10
N HIS A 297 -19.39 3.74 9.05
CA HIS A 297 -19.19 2.57 8.21
C HIS A 297 -17.82 2.58 7.51
N ILE A 298 -17.41 3.71 6.92
CA ILE A 298 -16.08 3.83 6.29
C ILE A 298 -14.97 3.66 7.33
N ARG A 299 -15.15 4.20 8.54
CA ARG A 299 -14.16 4.10 9.62
C ARG A 299 -14.00 2.66 10.09
N GLU A 300 -15.08 1.91 10.25
CA GLU A 300 -15.02 0.50 10.65
C GLU A 300 -14.25 -0.34 9.63
N ILE A 301 -14.55 -0.15 8.34
CA ILE A 301 -13.83 -0.82 7.24
C ILE A 301 -12.35 -0.43 7.26
N ALA A 302 -12.04 0.86 7.35
CA ALA A 302 -10.67 1.35 7.37
C ALA A 302 -9.87 0.81 8.58
N VAL A 303 -10.48 0.69 9.75
CA VAL A 303 -9.81 0.08 10.92
C VAL A 303 -9.51 -1.38 10.69
N PHE A 304 -10.46 -2.15 10.17
CA PHE A 304 -10.25 -3.56 9.85
C PHE A 304 -9.15 -3.76 8.80
N GLU A 305 -9.21 -3.00 7.70
CA GLU A 305 -8.21 -3.05 6.63
C GLU A 305 -6.82 -2.63 7.11
N ASN A 306 -6.73 -1.60 7.96
CA ASN A 306 -5.46 -1.18 8.56
C ASN A 306 -4.86 -2.25 9.48
N VAL A 307 -5.70 -2.92 10.29
CA VAL A 307 -5.24 -4.04 11.14
C VAL A 307 -4.77 -5.21 10.27
N LEU A 308 -5.53 -5.53 9.22
CA LEU A 308 -5.15 -6.58 8.27
C LEU A 308 -3.82 -6.25 7.58
N MET A 309 -3.63 -5.00 7.17
CA MET A 309 -2.40 -4.51 6.55
C MET A 309 -1.20 -4.64 7.51
N LEU A 310 -1.35 -4.19 8.76
CA LEU A 310 -0.29 -4.34 9.78
C LEU A 310 0.10 -5.80 10.01
N ILE A 311 -0.87 -6.72 10.00
CA ILE A 311 -0.60 -8.16 10.19
C ILE A 311 0.05 -8.76 8.95
N LEU A 312 -0.54 -8.57 7.76
CA LEU A 312 -0.11 -9.24 6.55
C LEU A 312 1.15 -8.61 5.94
N ASN A 313 1.20 -7.28 5.83
CA ASN A 313 2.34 -6.59 5.22
C ASN A 313 3.48 -6.44 6.23
N VAL A 314 3.23 -5.83 7.38
CA VAL A 314 4.32 -5.52 8.31
C VAL A 314 4.80 -6.76 9.05
N PHE A 315 3.90 -7.48 9.73
CA PHE A 315 4.33 -8.61 10.56
C PHE A 315 4.76 -9.81 9.70
N ILE A 316 3.89 -10.32 8.83
CA ILE A 316 4.22 -11.48 7.99
C ILE A 316 5.22 -11.07 6.90
N GLY A 317 4.96 -9.96 6.22
CA GLY A 317 5.72 -9.57 5.04
C GLY A 317 7.11 -9.03 5.32
N ASN A 318 7.34 -8.33 6.43
CA ASN A 318 8.63 -7.69 6.71
C ASN A 318 9.30 -8.31 7.93
N VAL A 319 8.60 -8.43 9.06
CA VAL A 319 9.22 -8.84 10.34
C VAL A 319 9.57 -10.32 10.33
N LEU A 320 8.66 -11.21 9.95
CA LEU A 320 8.94 -12.64 9.88
C LEU A 320 9.95 -12.98 8.77
N GLN A 321 9.92 -12.26 7.64
CA GLN A 321 10.93 -12.42 6.59
C GLN A 321 12.30 -11.96 7.04
N LEU A 322 12.41 -10.76 7.63
CA LEU A 322 13.66 -10.25 8.20
C LEU A 322 14.21 -11.19 9.27
N TRP A 323 13.33 -11.74 10.13
CA TRP A 323 13.72 -12.75 11.11
C TRP A 323 14.28 -14.01 10.43
N LEU A 324 13.63 -14.55 9.39
CA LEU A 324 14.17 -15.68 8.63
C LEU A 324 15.50 -15.36 7.95
N GLN A 325 15.61 -14.21 7.28
CA GLN A 325 16.83 -13.75 6.63
C GLN A 325 17.97 -13.62 7.64
N SER A 326 17.71 -13.07 8.83
CA SER A 326 18.69 -12.93 9.91
C SER A 326 19.17 -14.29 10.42
N ASN A 327 18.25 -15.23 10.63
CA ASN A 327 18.61 -16.60 11.06
C ASN A 327 19.45 -17.31 10.00
N PHE A 328 19.07 -17.21 8.73
CA PHE A 328 19.85 -17.78 7.64
C PHE A 328 21.24 -17.15 7.56
N PHE A 329 21.30 -15.82 7.58
CA PHE A 329 22.55 -15.08 7.51
C PHE A 329 23.48 -15.47 8.65
N ALA A 330 22.98 -15.57 9.89
CA ALA A 330 23.78 -16.00 11.04
C ALA A 330 24.31 -17.45 10.91
N LEU A 331 23.54 -18.35 10.31
CA LEU A 331 23.91 -19.76 10.17
C LEU A 331 24.78 -20.05 8.94
N ALA A 332 24.63 -19.27 7.87
CA ALA A 332 25.32 -19.45 6.60
C ALA A 332 26.42 -18.41 6.37
N PHE A 333 26.66 -17.49 7.31
CA PHE A 333 27.62 -16.39 7.12
C PHE A 333 28.98 -16.87 6.64
N ASP A 334 29.59 -17.82 7.36
CA ASP A 334 30.94 -18.30 7.08
C ASP A 334 31.06 -19.10 5.77
N THR A 335 29.93 -19.55 5.21
CA THR A 335 29.89 -20.36 3.99
C THR A 335 29.47 -19.57 2.76
N MET A 336 28.77 -18.46 2.92
CA MET A 336 28.37 -17.58 1.82
C MET A 336 29.55 -16.81 1.23
N GLY A 337 29.53 -16.59 -0.09
CA GLY A 337 30.47 -15.66 -0.71
C GLY A 337 30.21 -14.22 -0.26
N MET A 338 31.27 -13.40 -0.17
CA MET A 338 31.19 -12.01 0.31
C MET A 338 30.16 -11.17 -0.47
N GLU A 339 30.02 -11.39 -1.78
CA GLU A 339 29.04 -10.68 -2.59
C GLU A 339 27.60 -11.06 -2.21
N ALA A 340 27.32 -12.35 -2.01
CA ALA A 340 26.01 -12.81 -1.53
C ALA A 340 25.71 -12.28 -0.11
N GLN A 341 26.70 -12.26 0.78
CA GLN A 341 26.56 -11.70 2.13
C GLN A 341 26.12 -10.24 2.08
N VAL A 342 26.78 -9.41 1.25
CA VAL A 342 26.43 -7.99 1.10
C VAL A 342 25.01 -7.84 0.56
N LYS A 343 24.62 -8.63 -0.45
CA LYS A 343 23.26 -8.59 -1.03
C LYS A 343 22.18 -8.96 0.00
N VAL A 344 22.41 -9.98 0.82
CA VAL A 344 21.49 -10.35 1.91
C VAL A 344 21.42 -9.25 2.96
N LEU A 345 22.56 -8.67 3.36
CA LEU A 345 22.57 -7.57 4.33
C LEU A 345 21.80 -6.34 3.82
N VAL A 346 21.96 -6.00 2.53
CA VAL A 346 21.18 -4.92 1.89
C VAL A 346 19.69 -5.25 1.88
N SER A 347 19.31 -6.48 1.53
CA SER A 347 17.91 -6.95 1.60
C SER A 347 17.34 -6.79 3.01
N MET A 348 18.04 -7.26 4.05
CA MET A 348 17.63 -7.12 5.44
C MET A 348 17.45 -5.65 5.86
N ALA A 349 18.35 -4.77 5.41
CA ALA A 349 18.25 -3.33 5.67
C ALA A 349 17.03 -2.70 4.96
N LEU A 350 16.72 -3.13 3.74
CA LEU A 350 15.52 -2.71 3.01
C LEU A 350 14.25 -3.16 3.73
N SER A 351 14.15 -4.44 4.12
CA SER A 351 12.99 -4.99 4.83
C SER A 351 12.75 -4.28 6.16
N ALA A 352 13.81 -3.93 6.88
CA ALA A 352 13.74 -3.15 8.11
C ALA A 352 13.27 -1.70 7.84
N ALA A 353 13.80 -1.04 6.81
CA ALA A 353 13.42 0.33 6.47
C ALA A 353 11.95 0.44 6.02
N VAL A 354 11.51 -0.46 5.13
CA VAL A 354 10.11 -0.57 4.68
C VAL A 354 9.21 -0.92 5.86
N GLY A 355 9.59 -1.91 6.67
CA GLY A 355 8.82 -2.32 7.85
C GLY A 355 8.62 -1.18 8.85
N VAL A 356 9.63 -0.34 9.08
CA VAL A 356 9.50 0.85 9.95
C VAL A 356 8.61 1.92 9.31
N ALA A 357 8.72 2.15 7.99
CA ALA A 357 7.88 3.11 7.29
C ALA A 357 6.40 2.72 7.37
N ASP A 358 6.09 1.46 7.07
CA ASP A 358 4.72 0.91 7.11
C ASP A 358 4.18 0.84 8.53
N LEU A 359 5.01 0.46 9.50
CA LEU A 359 4.61 0.42 10.90
C LEU A 359 4.22 1.81 11.40
N ARG A 360 5.00 2.83 11.02
CA ARG A 360 4.71 4.22 11.39
C ARG A 360 3.39 4.69 10.78
N GLU A 361 3.15 4.40 9.50
CA GLU A 361 1.94 4.87 8.84
C GLU A 361 0.70 4.08 9.29
N GLY A 362 0.82 2.75 9.44
CA GLY A 362 -0.24 1.90 9.98
C GLY A 362 -0.58 2.23 11.43
N ALA A 363 0.40 2.54 12.29
CA ALA A 363 0.15 3.01 13.64
C ALA A 363 -0.60 4.35 13.67
N ARG A 364 -0.27 5.27 12.75
CA ARG A 364 -0.96 6.56 12.64
C ARG A 364 -2.44 6.41 12.28
N HIS A 365 -2.77 5.47 11.40
CA HIS A 365 -4.14 5.23 10.95
C HIS A 365 -4.95 4.32 11.89
N GLY A 366 -4.30 3.33 12.52
CA GLY A 366 -4.95 2.38 13.42
C GLY A 366 -5.25 2.90 14.83
N GLY A 367 -4.82 4.13 15.16
CA GLY A 367 -4.99 4.71 16.49
C GLY A 367 -4.36 3.84 17.58
N THR A 368 -5.07 3.67 18.71
CA THR A 368 -4.55 2.89 19.85
C THR A 368 -4.27 1.43 19.49
N CYS A 369 -5.13 0.79 18.69
CA CYS A 369 -4.93 -0.59 18.27
C CYS A 369 -3.67 -0.73 17.41
N GLY A 370 -3.50 0.18 16.44
CA GLY A 370 -2.30 0.26 15.61
C GLY A 370 -1.03 0.43 16.45
N CYS A 371 -1.05 1.31 17.46
CA CYS A 371 0.07 1.49 18.38
C CYS A 371 0.41 0.23 19.19
N ILE A 372 -0.59 -0.53 19.65
CA ILE A 372 -0.37 -1.78 20.40
C ILE A 372 0.27 -2.84 19.50
N ILE A 373 -0.25 -3.00 18.28
CA ILE A 373 0.33 -3.93 17.29
C ILE A 373 1.75 -3.50 16.93
N ALA A 374 1.98 -2.20 16.74
CA ALA A 374 3.30 -1.66 16.45
C ALA A 374 4.31 -1.91 17.57
N LEU A 375 3.90 -1.72 18.82
CA LEU A 375 4.73 -2.03 19.97
C LEU A 375 5.04 -3.52 20.04
N PHE A 376 4.06 -4.38 19.80
CA PHE A 376 4.27 -5.83 19.76
C PHE A 376 5.29 -6.23 18.68
N ILE A 377 5.13 -5.70 17.45
CA ILE A 377 6.05 -5.93 16.33
C ILE A 377 7.47 -5.44 16.68
N PHE A 378 7.58 -4.25 17.29
CA PHE A 378 8.86 -3.70 17.70
C PHE A 378 9.53 -4.56 18.78
N CYS A 379 8.78 -5.00 19.79
CA CYS A 379 9.28 -5.92 20.81
C CYS A 379 9.72 -7.25 20.21
N PHE A 380 8.99 -7.78 19.22
CA PHE A 380 9.38 -8.99 18.49
C PHE A 380 10.73 -8.81 17.79
N LEU A 381 10.91 -7.71 17.07
CA LEU A 381 12.17 -7.38 16.40
C LEU A 381 13.33 -7.28 17.40
N VAL A 382 13.16 -6.56 18.52
CA VAL A 382 14.23 -6.36 19.51
C VAL A 382 14.61 -7.64 20.26
N VAL A 383 13.67 -8.58 20.45
CA VAL A 383 13.90 -9.81 21.22
C VAL A 383 14.44 -10.94 20.34
N LEU A 384 14.06 -10.99 19.05
CA LEU A 384 14.34 -12.13 18.17
C LEU A 384 15.33 -11.86 17.04
N CYS A 385 15.61 -10.60 16.72
CA CYS A 385 16.69 -10.19 15.82
C CYS A 385 17.84 -9.62 16.65
#